data_AF-A0A538LKR7-F1
#
_entry.id   AF-A0A538LKR7-F1
#
_cell.length_a   1.000
_cell.length_b   1.000
_cell.length_c   1.000
_cell.angle_alpha   90.00
_cell.angle_beta   90.00
_cell.angle_gamma   90.00
#
_symmetry.space_group_name_H-M   'P 1'
#
loop_
_entity.id
_entity.type
_entity.pdbx_description
1 polymer ?
#
loop_
_entity_poly.entity_id
_entity_poly.type
_entity_poly.pdbx_seq_one_letter_code
_entity_poly.pdbx_strand_id
1 'polypeptide(L)'
;MPTCYRHPDRETGLTCSECGRPICTECMTAAPVGIRCPDHAGGARRSFPTPRPIVRAQRQMGSTYAPVTKALIALNLLIYLVTVVQGNGINSPAGSLFDKTALYGPLVQQGDWWRLITAAFLHASVIHIAFNMFALWVIGGPVEQYLGRARYLGLYLVAGLAGSAGALVQAPTAVTVGASGAIFGILGARGGSPGRR
;
A
#
# COMPACT_ATOMS: atom_id res chain seq x y z
N MET A 1 48.26 32.04 21.43
CA MET A 1 47.55 30.74 21.53
C MET A 1 48.45 29.61 21.02
N PRO A 2 48.11 28.31 21.19
CA PRO A 2 48.78 27.26 20.43
C PRO A 2 48.48 27.40 18.93
N THR A 3 49.47 27.17 18.08
CA THR A 3 49.35 27.24 16.62
C THR A 3 49.24 25.84 16.01
N CYS A 4 48.62 25.73 14.83
CA CYS A 4 48.44 24.44 14.17
C CYS A 4 49.79 23.79 13.85
N TYR A 5 49.92 22.49 14.13
CA TYR A 5 51.19 21.76 13.89
C TYR A 5 51.64 21.73 12.42
N ARG A 6 50.73 21.93 11.46
CA ARG A 6 51.03 22.06 10.02
C ARG A 6 51.05 23.51 9.53
N HIS A 7 50.38 24.42 10.22
CA HIS A 7 50.22 25.82 9.82
C HIS A 7 50.62 26.73 11.00
N PRO A 8 51.91 27.06 11.14
CA PRO A 8 52.43 27.83 12.27
C PRO A 8 51.85 29.25 12.35
N ASP A 9 51.35 29.77 11.24
CA ASP A 9 50.70 31.06 11.07
C ASP A 9 49.26 31.10 11.60
N ARG A 10 48.68 29.95 11.98
CA ARG A 10 47.28 29.86 12.39
C ARG A 10 47.13 29.47 13.84
N GLU A 11 46.64 30.40 14.64
CA GLU A 11 46.21 30.14 16.01
C GLU A 11 44.95 29.27 16.03
N THR A 12 44.89 28.31 16.93
CA THR A 12 43.74 27.39 17.03
C THR A 12 43.46 27.00 18.47
N GLY A 13 42.17 26.85 18.80
CA GLY A 13 41.73 26.21 20.04
C GLY A 13 41.41 24.72 19.88
N LEU A 14 41.54 24.18 18.67
CA LEU A 14 41.18 22.79 18.36
C LEU A 14 42.40 21.88 18.54
N THR A 15 42.17 20.72 19.15
CA THR A 15 43.18 19.68 19.35
C THR A 15 42.66 18.34 18.83
N CYS A 16 43.58 17.51 18.36
CA CYS A 16 43.24 16.17 17.94
C CYS A 16 42.85 15.32 19.16
N SER A 17 41.68 14.66 19.11
CA SER A 17 41.19 13.81 20.21
C SER A 17 42.02 12.53 20.43
N GLU A 18 42.91 12.17 19.49
CA GLU A 18 43.77 10.99 19.60
C GLU A 18 45.17 11.35 20.14
N CYS A 19 45.82 12.37 19.58
CA CYS A 19 47.21 12.71 19.91
C CYS A 19 47.40 14.06 20.62
N GLY A 20 46.31 14.80 20.87
CA GLY A 20 46.33 16.08 21.57
C GLY A 20 46.97 17.26 20.80
N ARG A 21 47.51 17.04 19.60
CA ARG A 21 48.19 18.11 18.83
C ARG A 21 47.21 19.22 18.41
N PRO A 22 47.62 20.49 18.44
CA PRO A 22 46.82 21.61 17.95
C PRO A 22 46.65 21.54 16.42
N ILE A 23 45.42 21.73 15.95
CA ILE A 23 45.02 21.62 14.53
C ILE A 23 44.13 22.80 14.13
N CYS A 24 44.26 23.36 12.93
CA CYS A 24 43.34 24.39 12.43
C CYS A 24 42.06 23.77 11.83
N THR A 25 41.04 24.58 11.58
CA THR A 25 39.76 24.19 10.96
C THR A 25 39.91 23.59 9.55
N GLU A 26 41.01 23.86 8.85
CA GLU A 26 41.31 23.25 7.55
C GLU A 26 42.01 21.88 7.67
N CYS A 27 42.80 21.67 8.72
CA CYS A 27 43.43 20.38 8.99
C CYS A 27 42.52 19.43 9.77
N MET A 28 41.39 19.93 10.29
CA MET A 28 40.48 19.15 11.12
C MET A 28 39.75 18.10 10.27
N THR A 29 39.73 16.85 10.73
CA THR A 29 38.90 15.80 10.13
C THR A 29 37.85 15.36 11.13
N ALA A 30 36.58 15.42 10.73
CA ALA A 30 35.47 14.94 11.56
C ALA A 30 35.54 13.42 11.71
N ALA A 31 35.52 12.95 12.96
CA ALA A 31 35.47 11.54 13.30
C ALA A 31 34.17 11.23 14.06
N PRO A 32 33.74 9.95 14.17
CA PRO A 32 32.56 9.59 14.96
C PRO A 32 32.65 10.05 16.43
N VAL A 33 33.87 10.17 16.95
CA VAL A 33 34.15 10.70 18.28
C VAL A 33 35.22 11.78 18.15
N GLY A 34 34.80 13.03 18.30
CA GLY A 34 35.69 14.20 18.31
C GLY A 34 36.27 14.59 16.94
N ILE A 35 37.37 15.32 16.99
CA ILE A 35 38.05 15.87 15.82
C ILE A 35 39.46 15.28 15.77
N ARG A 36 39.87 14.78 14.61
CA ARG A 36 41.17 14.13 14.42
C ARG A 36 42.07 14.93 13.47
N CYS A 37 43.38 14.84 13.66
CA CYS A 37 44.35 15.39 12.71
C CYS A 37 44.45 14.50 11.45
N PRO A 38 44.99 15.00 10.33
CA PRO A 38 45.09 14.25 9.08
C PRO A 38 45.86 12.93 9.22
N ASP A 39 46.85 12.88 10.11
CA ASP A 39 47.69 11.69 10.32
C ASP A 39 46.95 10.59 11.12
N HIS A 40 45.95 10.94 11.93
CA HIS A 40 45.09 9.99 12.69
C HIS A 40 43.68 9.83 12.10
N ALA A 41 43.36 10.54 11.02
CA ALA A 41 42.09 10.48 10.34
C ALA A 41 41.90 9.20 9.50
N GLY A 42 42.83 8.24 9.61
CA GLY A 42 42.92 6.99 8.86
C GLY A 42 41.58 6.45 8.35
N GLY A 43 41.33 6.64 7.06
CA GLY A 43 40.24 6.01 6.33
C GLY A 43 38.84 6.61 6.49
N ALA A 44 38.64 7.69 7.26
CA ALA A 44 37.31 8.27 7.47
C ALA A 44 36.76 9.11 6.30
N ARG A 45 37.30 8.94 5.08
CA ARG A 45 36.56 9.29 3.84
C ARG A 45 35.48 8.24 3.55
N ARG A 46 34.67 7.89 4.55
CA ARG A 46 33.39 7.24 4.27
C ARG A 46 32.41 8.38 4.10
N SER A 47 32.17 8.75 2.85
CA SER A 47 31.01 9.52 2.45
C SER A 47 29.81 8.93 3.18
N PHE A 48 29.26 9.64 4.17
CA PHE A 48 28.04 9.19 4.81
C PHE A 48 27.01 9.04 3.70
N PRO A 49 26.39 7.85 3.52
CA PRO A 49 25.31 7.71 2.57
C PRO A 49 24.28 8.78 2.89
N THR A 50 24.00 9.66 1.94
CA THR A 50 22.92 10.63 2.11
C THR A 50 21.66 9.85 2.46
N PRO A 51 20.92 10.23 3.53
CA PRO A 51 19.68 9.55 3.86
C PRO A 51 18.79 9.59 2.62
N ARG A 52 18.46 8.40 2.10
CA ARG A 52 17.61 8.28 0.92
C ARG A 52 16.32 9.05 1.21
N PRO A 53 15.90 10.00 0.34
CA PRO A 53 14.71 10.79 0.61
C PRO A 53 13.50 9.87 0.74
N ILE A 54 12.80 10.00 1.88
CA ILE A 54 11.56 9.28 2.24
C ILE A 54 10.50 9.37 1.12
N VAL A 55 10.61 10.40 0.27
CA VAL A 55 9.83 10.64 -0.95
C VAL A 55 9.77 9.42 -1.89
N ARG A 56 10.77 8.53 -1.89
CA ARG A 56 10.78 7.35 -2.76
C ARG A 56 9.75 6.29 -2.36
N ALA A 57 9.39 6.21 -1.07
CA ALA A 57 8.35 5.30 -0.59
C ALA A 57 6.96 5.70 -1.12
N GLN A 58 6.74 7.00 -1.32
CA GLN A 58 5.48 7.53 -1.83
C GLN A 58 5.34 7.32 -3.35
N ARG A 59 6.45 7.30 -4.11
CA ARG A 59 6.46 6.98 -5.54
C ARG A 59 6.08 5.53 -5.87
N GLN A 60 6.11 4.60 -4.91
CA GLN A 60 5.63 3.22 -5.12
C GLN A 60 4.11 3.09 -5.08
N MET A 61 3.37 4.12 -4.63
CA MET A 61 1.91 4.15 -4.69
C MET A 61 1.36 4.37 -6.11
N GLY A 62 2.20 4.75 -7.07
CA GLY A 62 1.80 5.04 -8.43
C GLY A 62 2.34 4.04 -9.45
N SER A 63 1.42 3.25 -10.00
CA SER A 63 1.40 2.92 -11.44
C SER A 63 2.06 1.63 -11.97
N THR A 64 3.03 0.95 -11.35
CA THR A 64 3.68 -0.21 -12.05
C THR A 64 3.59 -1.59 -11.37
N TYR A 65 3.23 -1.70 -10.09
CA TYR A 65 3.47 -2.95 -9.32
C TYR A 65 2.24 -3.72 -8.80
N ALA A 66 1.01 -3.34 -9.18
CA ALA A 66 -0.23 -3.99 -8.70
C ALA A 66 -1.16 -4.45 -9.85
N PRO A 67 -0.74 -5.42 -10.68
CA PRO A 67 -1.51 -5.86 -11.84
C PRO A 67 -2.86 -6.49 -11.46
N VAL A 68 -2.95 -7.22 -10.34
CA VAL A 68 -4.21 -7.88 -9.94
C VAL A 68 -5.23 -6.83 -9.49
N THR A 69 -4.80 -5.84 -8.70
CA THR A 69 -5.66 -4.72 -8.27
C THR A 69 -6.22 -3.97 -9.48
N LYS A 70 -5.37 -3.66 -10.47
CA LYS A 70 -5.83 -3.02 -11.72
C LYS A 70 -6.79 -3.89 -12.50
N ALA A 71 -6.52 -5.19 -12.62
CA ALA A 71 -7.40 -6.13 -13.31
C ALA A 71 -8.76 -6.22 -12.63
N LEU A 72 -8.81 -6.27 -11.29
CA LEU A 72 -10.05 -6.26 -10.52
C LEU A 72 -10.82 -4.96 -10.72
N ILE A 73 -10.16 -3.80 -10.69
CA ILE A 73 -10.80 -2.51 -10.95
C ILE A 73 -11.38 -2.47 -12.37
N ALA A 74 -10.60 -2.86 -13.37
CA ALA A 74 -11.05 -2.90 -14.76
C ALA A 74 -12.24 -3.84 -14.96
N LEU A 75 -12.21 -5.02 -14.33
CA LEU A 75 -13.30 -6.00 -14.40
C LEU A 75 -14.59 -5.46 -13.76
N ASN A 76 -14.50 -4.85 -12.58
CA ASN A 76 -15.66 -4.26 -11.91
C ASN A 76 -16.27 -3.11 -12.72
N LEU A 77 -15.43 -2.25 -13.31
CA LEU A 77 -15.90 -1.17 -14.20
C LEU A 77 -16.57 -1.71 -15.47
N LEU A 78 -16.01 -2.77 -16.06
CA LEU A 78 -16.57 -3.41 -17.25
C LEU A 78 -17.95 -4.02 -16.95
N ILE A 79 -18.06 -4.80 -15.86
CA ILE A 79 -19.33 -5.40 -15.44
C ILE A 79 -20.37 -4.33 -15.14
N TYR A 80 -19.97 -3.27 -14.44
CA TYR A 80 -20.87 -2.16 -14.14
C TYR A 80 -21.34 -1.46 -15.43
N LEU A 81 -20.45 -1.19 -16.38
CA LEU A 81 -20.83 -0.60 -17.67
C LEU A 81 -21.82 -1.48 -18.43
N VAL A 82 -21.63 -2.81 -18.43
CA VAL A 82 -22.59 -3.76 -19.02
C VAL A 82 -23.95 -3.67 -18.34
N THR A 83 -24.00 -3.62 -17.00
CA THR A 83 -25.27 -3.49 -16.25
C THR A 83 -25.94 -2.12 -16.42
N VAL A 84 -25.18 -1.07 -16.70
CA VAL A 84 -25.71 0.26 -17.00
C VAL A 84 -26.31 0.28 -18.40
N VAL A 85 -25.65 -0.34 -19.38
CA VAL A 85 -26.17 -0.43 -20.76
C VAL A 85 -27.41 -1.31 -20.84
N GLN A 86 -27.49 -2.38 -20.05
CA GLN A 86 -28.68 -3.24 -19.96
C GLN A 86 -29.79 -2.64 -19.08
N GLY A 87 -29.46 -1.69 -18.21
CA GLY A 87 -30.37 -1.11 -17.23
C GLY A 87 -31.00 0.20 -17.69
N ASN A 88 -31.88 0.74 -16.84
CA ASN A 88 -32.60 1.99 -17.10
C ASN A 88 -31.84 3.25 -16.61
N GLY A 89 -30.55 3.13 -16.23
CA GLY A 89 -29.74 4.29 -15.86
C GLY A 89 -28.51 3.97 -15.01
N ILE A 90 -27.67 4.98 -14.81
CA ILE A 90 -26.39 4.87 -14.08
C ILE A 90 -26.57 4.60 -12.57
N ASN A 91 -27.66 5.08 -11.96
CA ASN A 91 -27.90 4.93 -10.53
C ASN A 91 -28.83 3.77 -10.18
N SER A 92 -29.35 3.07 -11.19
CA SER A 92 -30.15 1.86 -11.04
C SER A 92 -29.78 0.87 -12.16
N PRO A 93 -28.56 0.31 -12.16
CA PRO A 93 -28.17 -0.72 -13.11
C PRO A 93 -29.12 -1.91 -12.97
N ALA A 94 -29.58 -2.43 -14.10
CA ALA A 94 -30.61 -3.47 -14.14
C ALA A 94 -30.40 -4.34 -15.38
N GLY A 95 -31.21 -5.39 -15.52
CA GLY A 95 -31.21 -6.26 -16.68
C GLY A 95 -30.68 -7.66 -16.38
N SER A 96 -30.63 -8.48 -17.43
CA SER A 96 -30.45 -9.92 -17.30
C SER A 96 -29.19 -10.34 -16.54
N LEU A 97 -28.10 -9.57 -16.64
CA LEU A 97 -26.88 -9.86 -15.90
C LEU A 97 -27.07 -9.61 -14.40
N PHE A 98 -27.70 -8.50 -14.03
CA PHE A 98 -27.97 -8.16 -12.63
C PHE A 98 -28.86 -9.22 -11.97
N ASP A 99 -29.96 -9.58 -12.61
CA ASP A 99 -30.93 -10.54 -12.06
C ASP A 99 -30.33 -11.95 -11.87
N LYS A 100 -29.45 -12.37 -12.80
CA LYS A 100 -28.80 -13.69 -12.76
C LYS A 100 -27.63 -13.78 -11.80
N THR A 101 -27.02 -12.65 -11.44
CA THR A 101 -25.74 -12.65 -10.70
C THR A 101 -25.77 -11.93 -9.36
N ALA A 102 -26.85 -11.21 -9.04
CA ALA A 102 -27.07 -10.60 -7.74
C ALA A 102 -27.30 -11.66 -6.64
N LEU A 103 -26.86 -11.32 -5.43
CA LEU A 103 -27.02 -12.22 -4.28
C LEU A 103 -28.44 -12.17 -3.78
N TYR A 104 -29.09 -13.33 -3.75
CA TYR A 104 -30.44 -13.50 -3.23
C TYR A 104 -30.55 -14.89 -2.59
N GLY A 105 -30.78 -14.93 -1.28
CA GLY A 105 -30.69 -16.17 -0.48
C GLY A 105 -31.59 -17.30 -0.96
N PRO A 106 -32.86 -17.07 -1.33
CA PRO A 106 -33.72 -18.12 -1.84
C PRO A 106 -33.18 -18.79 -3.12
N LEU A 107 -32.52 -18.05 -4.01
CA LEU A 107 -31.93 -18.63 -5.23
C LEU A 107 -30.62 -19.37 -4.93
N VAL A 108 -29.85 -18.91 -3.95
CA VAL A 108 -28.66 -19.64 -3.47
C VAL A 108 -29.05 -20.99 -2.87
N GLN A 109 -30.15 -21.06 -2.13
CA GLN A 109 -30.69 -22.31 -1.59
C GLN A 109 -31.17 -23.28 -2.69
N GLN A 110 -31.56 -22.76 -3.84
CA GLN A 110 -31.98 -23.55 -5.01
C GLN A 110 -30.81 -24.08 -5.84
N GLY A 111 -29.57 -23.73 -5.49
CA GLY A 111 -28.35 -24.22 -6.16
C GLY A 111 -27.54 -23.15 -6.89
N ASP A 112 -27.94 -21.88 -6.87
CA ASP A 112 -27.20 -20.79 -7.51
C ASP A 112 -26.01 -20.30 -6.66
N TRP A 113 -25.13 -21.21 -6.23
CA TRP A 113 -24.00 -20.90 -5.35
C TRP A 113 -22.98 -19.94 -5.97
N TRP A 114 -22.91 -19.86 -7.31
CA TRP A 114 -22.05 -18.90 -8.00
C TRP A 114 -22.39 -17.44 -7.66
N ARG A 115 -23.63 -17.15 -7.22
CA ARG A 115 -24.07 -15.81 -6.79
C ARG A 115 -23.24 -15.27 -5.63
N LEU A 116 -22.68 -16.14 -4.79
CA LEU A 116 -21.79 -15.75 -3.69
C LEU A 116 -20.50 -15.07 -4.18
N ILE A 117 -20.05 -15.42 -5.38
CA ILE A 117 -18.84 -14.84 -5.98
C ILE A 117 -19.22 -13.72 -6.94
N THR A 118 -20.22 -13.93 -7.80
CA THR A 118 -20.56 -12.97 -8.85
C THR A 118 -21.14 -11.67 -8.29
N ALA A 119 -21.88 -11.73 -7.17
CA ALA A 119 -22.46 -10.55 -6.55
C ALA A 119 -21.39 -9.58 -6.01
N ALA A 120 -20.18 -10.08 -5.72
CA ALA A 120 -19.05 -9.24 -5.30
C ALA A 120 -18.56 -8.29 -6.42
N PHE A 121 -18.95 -8.53 -7.68
CA PHE A 121 -18.57 -7.69 -8.82
C PHE A 121 -19.68 -6.74 -9.30
N LEU A 122 -20.90 -6.91 -8.80
CA LEU A 122 -22.03 -6.05 -9.12
C LEU A 122 -22.02 -4.80 -8.24
N HIS A 123 -22.51 -3.69 -8.78
CA HIS A 123 -22.62 -2.42 -8.05
C HIS A 123 -23.97 -1.77 -8.33
N ALA A 124 -24.62 -1.30 -7.27
CA ALA A 124 -25.98 -0.74 -7.34
C ALA A 124 -26.04 0.73 -7.79
N SER A 125 -24.94 1.49 -7.73
CA SER A 125 -24.94 2.92 -8.09
C SER A 125 -23.55 3.45 -8.40
N VAL A 126 -23.48 4.64 -9.03
CA VAL A 126 -22.21 5.31 -9.39
C VAL A 126 -21.36 5.57 -8.15
N ILE A 127 -21.96 6.09 -7.09
CA ILE A 127 -21.22 6.40 -5.86
C ILE A 127 -20.73 5.12 -5.16
N HIS A 128 -21.51 4.04 -5.26
CA HIS A 128 -21.13 2.75 -4.69
C HIS A 128 -19.90 2.17 -5.40
N ILE A 129 -19.88 2.17 -6.75
CA ILE A 129 -18.68 1.72 -7.48
C ILE A 129 -17.50 2.66 -7.28
N ALA A 130 -17.71 3.98 -7.29
CA ALA A 130 -16.64 4.95 -7.09
C ALA A 130 -15.93 4.75 -5.75
N PHE A 131 -16.68 4.54 -4.66
CA PHE A 131 -16.10 4.27 -3.35
C PHE A 131 -15.32 2.95 -3.31
N ASN A 132 -15.87 1.86 -3.86
CA ASN A 132 -15.19 0.57 -3.88
C ASN A 132 -13.90 0.62 -4.71
N MET A 133 -13.94 1.25 -5.89
CA MET A 133 -12.76 1.36 -6.75
C MET A 133 -11.69 2.26 -6.13
N PHE A 134 -12.10 3.35 -5.47
CA PHE A 134 -11.18 4.20 -4.71
C PHE A 134 -10.51 3.44 -3.57
N ALA A 135 -11.29 2.68 -2.78
CA ALA A 135 -10.75 1.88 -1.69
C ALA A 135 -9.80 0.77 -2.20
N LEU A 136 -10.16 0.07 -3.29
CA LEU A 136 -9.28 -0.91 -3.94
C LEU A 136 -7.99 -0.27 -4.46
N TRP A 137 -8.07 0.92 -5.04
CA TRP A 137 -6.89 1.62 -5.55
C TRP A 137 -5.94 2.04 -4.43
N VAL A 138 -6.48 2.62 -3.35
CA VAL A 138 -5.68 3.14 -2.22
C VAL A 138 -5.10 2.02 -1.35
N ILE A 139 -5.87 0.95 -1.13
CA ILE A 139 -5.51 -0.11 -0.17
C ILE A 139 -4.99 -1.37 -0.89
N GLY A 140 -5.60 -1.75 -2.01
CA GLY A 140 -5.28 -2.99 -2.72
C GLY A 140 -3.85 -3.02 -3.24
N GLY A 141 -3.35 -1.92 -3.81
CA GLY A 141 -1.99 -1.84 -4.34
C GLY A 141 -0.90 -2.15 -3.31
N PRO A 142 -0.86 -1.46 -2.15
CA PRO A 142 0.08 -1.78 -1.07
C PRO A 142 -0.04 -3.22 -0.54
N VAL A 143 -1.27 -3.75 -0.40
CA VAL A 143 -1.49 -5.11 0.12
C VAL A 143 -1.06 -6.17 -0.89
N GLU A 144 -1.30 -5.96 -2.19
CA GLU A 144 -0.83 -6.85 -3.26
C GLU A 144 0.70 -6.95 -3.29
N GLN A 145 1.40 -5.82 -3.08
CA GLN A 145 2.87 -5.81 -3.00
C GLN A 145 3.39 -6.55 -1.77
N TYR A 146 2.68 -6.46 -0.63
CA TYR A 146 3.08 -7.11 0.61
C TYR A 146 2.82 -8.62 0.59
N LEU A 147 1.64 -9.05 0.14
CA LEU A 147 1.23 -10.46 0.13
C LEU A 147 1.69 -11.23 -1.12
N GLY A 148 1.95 -10.52 -2.22
CA GLY A 148 2.11 -11.10 -3.53
C GLY A 148 0.77 -11.46 -4.19
N ARG A 149 0.80 -11.58 -5.52
CA ARG A 149 -0.39 -11.64 -6.40
C ARG A 149 -1.37 -12.77 -6.04
N ALA A 150 -0.88 -13.99 -5.84
CA ALA A 150 -1.72 -15.16 -5.59
C ALA A 150 -2.43 -15.09 -4.22
N ARG A 151 -1.70 -14.69 -3.18
CA ARG A 151 -2.26 -14.54 -1.83
C ARG A 151 -3.23 -13.38 -1.75
N TYR A 152 -2.95 -12.28 -2.44
CA TYR A 152 -3.86 -11.15 -2.57
C TYR A 152 -5.18 -11.55 -3.25
N LEU A 153 -5.11 -12.28 -4.37
CA LEU A 153 -6.30 -12.76 -5.05
C LEU A 153 -7.10 -13.74 -4.18
N GLY A 154 -6.43 -14.68 -3.52
CA GLY A 154 -7.07 -15.60 -2.57
C GLY A 154 -7.76 -14.85 -1.43
N LEU A 155 -7.10 -13.85 -0.85
CA LEU A 155 -7.68 -12.99 0.17
C LEU A 155 -8.92 -12.25 -0.34
N TYR A 156 -8.87 -11.66 -1.52
CA TYR A 156 -10.01 -10.97 -2.13
C TYR A 156 -11.22 -11.91 -2.30
N LEU A 157 -10.99 -13.13 -2.82
CA LEU A 157 -12.05 -14.10 -3.05
C LEU A 157 -12.64 -14.64 -1.74
N VAL A 158 -11.80 -15.00 -0.77
CA VAL A 158 -12.26 -15.51 0.53
C VAL A 158 -13.00 -14.43 1.30
N ALA A 159 -12.49 -13.19 1.32
CA ALA A 159 -13.16 -12.08 1.97
C ALA A 159 -14.49 -11.71 1.28
N GLY A 160 -14.55 -11.77 -0.06
CA GLY A 160 -15.79 -11.61 -0.82
C GLY A 160 -16.82 -12.66 -0.43
N LEU A 161 -16.43 -13.94 -0.44
CA LEU A 161 -17.28 -15.06 -0.03
C LEU A 161 -17.78 -14.92 1.41
N ALA A 162 -16.90 -14.58 2.34
CA ALA A 162 -17.27 -14.36 3.74
C ALA A 162 -18.25 -13.19 3.89
N GLY A 163 -18.04 -12.10 3.13
CA GLY A 163 -18.96 -10.97 3.08
C GLY A 163 -20.35 -11.36 2.55
N SER A 164 -20.40 -12.12 1.46
CA SER A 164 -21.66 -12.63 0.90
C SER A 164 -22.37 -13.60 1.85
N ALA A 165 -21.64 -14.50 2.50
CA ALA A 165 -22.19 -15.38 3.52
C ALA A 165 -22.76 -14.60 4.71
N GLY A 166 -22.02 -13.60 5.21
CA GLY A 166 -22.48 -12.70 6.27
C GLY A 166 -23.75 -11.93 5.88
N ALA A 167 -23.83 -11.44 4.64
CA ALA A 167 -25.04 -10.78 4.14
C ALA A 167 -26.25 -11.72 4.12
N LEU A 168 -26.07 -12.99 3.72
CA LEU A 168 -27.15 -13.98 3.74
C LEU A 168 -27.60 -14.34 5.16
N VAL A 169 -26.69 -14.36 6.14
CA VAL A 169 -27.04 -14.60 7.54
C VAL A 169 -27.83 -13.41 8.11
N GLN A 170 -27.41 -12.19 7.79
CA GLN A 170 -28.03 -10.96 8.31
C GLN A 170 -29.39 -10.66 7.66
N ALA A 171 -29.50 -10.84 6.35
CA ALA A 171 -30.67 -10.48 5.56
C ALA A 171 -30.82 -11.41 4.33
N PRO A 172 -31.31 -12.66 4.52
CA PRO A 172 -31.32 -13.68 3.46
C PRO A 172 -32.20 -13.32 2.25
N THR A 173 -33.22 -12.48 2.44
CA THR A 173 -34.15 -12.06 1.38
C THR A 173 -33.80 -10.70 0.78
N ALA A 174 -32.76 -10.02 1.25
CA ALA A 174 -32.32 -8.76 0.68
C ALA A 174 -31.41 -9.01 -0.52
N VAL A 175 -31.67 -8.32 -1.63
CA VAL A 175 -30.76 -8.33 -2.78
C VAL A 175 -29.50 -7.55 -2.39
N THR A 176 -28.35 -8.25 -2.39
CA THR A 176 -27.07 -7.66 -2.01
C THR A 176 -26.09 -7.72 -3.18
N VAL A 177 -25.35 -6.64 -3.39
CA VAL A 177 -24.30 -6.52 -4.42
C VAL A 177 -23.17 -5.66 -3.87
N GLY A 178 -21.94 -5.88 -4.33
CA GLY A 178 -20.80 -5.00 -4.05
C GLY A 178 -19.55 -5.73 -3.61
N ALA A 179 -18.40 -5.15 -3.97
CA ALA A 179 -17.07 -5.66 -3.59
C ALA A 179 -16.68 -5.37 -2.13
N SER A 180 -17.55 -4.69 -1.36
CA SER A 180 -17.24 -4.14 -0.04
C SER A 180 -16.77 -5.19 0.96
N GLY A 181 -17.35 -6.40 0.96
CA GLY A 181 -16.90 -7.52 1.78
C GLY A 181 -15.44 -7.91 1.52
N ALA A 182 -15.03 -7.95 0.24
CA ALA A 182 -13.65 -8.23 -0.14
C ALA A 182 -12.70 -7.10 0.28
N ILE A 183 -13.12 -5.84 0.15
CA ILE A 183 -12.34 -4.67 0.53
C ILE A 183 -12.12 -4.60 2.05
N PHE A 184 -13.14 -4.90 2.85
CA PHE A 184 -13.00 -4.96 4.30
C PHE A 184 -12.03 -6.06 4.74
N GLY A 185 -12.03 -7.22 4.08
CA GLY A 185 -11.03 -8.26 4.33
C GLY A 185 -9.60 -7.81 3.99
N ILE A 186 -9.40 -7.08 2.89
CA ILE A 186 -8.11 -6.48 2.53
C ILE A 186 -7.66 -5.46 3.57
N LEU A 187 -8.59 -4.62 4.08
CA LEU A 187 -8.30 -3.65 5.13
C LEU A 187 -7.89 -4.34 6.44
N GLY A 188 -8.59 -5.42 6.83
CA GLY A 188 -8.25 -6.22 8.01
C GLY A 188 -6.87 -6.86 7.93
N ALA A 189 -6.48 -7.37 6.76
CA ALA A 189 -5.15 -7.96 6.54
C ALA A 189 -4.01 -6.92 6.68
N ARG A 190 -4.27 -5.64 6.38
CA ARG A 190 -3.31 -4.55 6.60
C ARG A 190 -3.12 -4.22 8.08
N GLY A 191 -4.18 -4.31 8.88
CA GLY A 191 -4.14 -4.06 10.33
C GLY A 191 -3.49 -5.19 11.14
N GLY A 192 -3.52 -6.41 10.63
CA GLY A 192 -2.97 -7.61 11.28
C GLY A 192 -1.48 -7.86 11.06
N SER A 193 -0.71 -6.88 10.58
CA SER A 193 0.73 -7.07 10.35
C SER A 193 1.40 -7.37 11.69
N PRO A 194 1.95 -8.58 11.91
CA PRO A 194 2.68 -8.88 13.13
C PRO A 194 3.86 -7.92 13.17
N GLY A 195 3.92 -7.10 14.22
CA GLY A 195 5.10 -6.28 14.49
C GLY A 195 6.32 -7.18 14.38
N ARG A 196 7.22 -6.86 13.44
CA ARG A 196 8.55 -7.47 13.38
C ARG A 196 9.20 -7.21 14.74
N ARG A 197 9.25 -8.25 15.57
CA ARG A 197 10.21 -8.36 16.67
C ARG A 197 11.58 -8.68 16.08
#